data_AF-A0A528TGG8-F1
#
_entry.id   AF-A0A528TGG8-F1
#
_cell.length_a   1.000
_cell.length_b   1.000
_cell.length_c   1.000
_cell.angle_alpha   90.00
_cell.angle_beta   90.00
_cell.angle_gamma   90.00
#
_symmetry.space_group_name_H-M   'P 1'
#
loop_
_entity.id
_entity.type
_entity.pdbx_description
1 polymer ?
#
loop_
_entity_poly.entity_id
_entity_poly.type
_entity_poly.pdbx_seq_one_letter_code
_entity_poly.pdbx_strand_id
1 'polypeptide(L)'
;LAYGKIPELEKKLTQAEAQDGKVGMVEEVVTPDHVAHIVSRWTGIPVDKMLQGERDKLLRMEDEIGKRVVGQGEAVQAVSKAVRRARAGLQDPNRPIGS
;
A
#
# COMPACT_ATOMS: atom_id res chain seq x y z
N LEU A 1 -41.15 28.52 20.35
CA LEU A 1 -40.81 27.32 19.54
C LEU A 1 -39.30 27.07 19.39
N ALA A 2 -38.42 28.07 19.56
CA ALA A 2 -36.96 27.91 19.41
C ALA A 2 -36.21 27.37 20.64
N TYR A 3 -36.85 27.32 21.82
CA TYR A 3 -36.18 27.02 23.10
C TYR A 3 -36.20 25.54 23.52
N GLY A 4 -36.86 24.66 22.76
CA GLY A 4 -36.93 23.22 23.05
C GLY A 4 -36.04 22.34 22.16
N LYS A 5 -35.69 22.82 20.96
CA LYS A 5 -34.89 22.03 19.99
C LYS A 5 -33.42 21.93 20.37
N ILE A 6 -32.83 22.98 20.93
CA ILE A 6 -31.42 22.97 21.32
C ILE A 6 -31.16 21.95 22.44
N PRO A 7 -31.95 21.94 23.55
CA PRO A 7 -31.80 20.91 24.60
C PRO A 7 -32.03 19.48 24.11
N GLU A 8 -32.96 19.28 23.16
CA GLU A 8 -33.18 17.96 22.55
C GLU A 8 -32.00 17.51 21.68
N LEU A 9 -31.43 18.42 20.89
CA LEU A 9 -30.27 18.13 20.05
C LEU A 9 -29.03 17.87 20.91
N GLU A 10 -28.83 18.61 22.00
CA GLU A 10 -27.75 18.38 22.97
C GLU A 10 -27.88 17.01 23.67
N LYS A 11 -29.11 16.62 24.07
CA LYS A 11 -29.37 15.29 24.62
C LYS A 11 -29.11 14.16 23.62
N LYS A 12 -29.48 14.37 22.35
CA LYS A 12 -29.21 13.40 21.28
C LYS A 12 -27.73 13.29 20.97
N LEU A 13 -27.00 14.40 20.98
CA LEU A 13 -25.55 14.43 20.77
C LEU A 13 -24.82 13.69 21.88
N THR A 14 -25.14 14.00 23.15
CA THR A 14 -24.54 13.31 24.30
C THR A 14 -24.91 11.82 24.37
N GLN A 15 -26.11 11.41 23.94
CA GLN A 15 -26.46 10.00 23.81
C GLN A 15 -25.67 9.29 22.71
N ALA A 16 -25.44 9.94 21.57
CA ALA A 16 -24.65 9.40 20.48
C ALA A 16 -23.16 9.27 20.89
N GLU A 17 -22.59 10.30 21.51
CA GLU A 17 -21.21 10.29 22.03
C GLU A 17 -21.01 9.21 23.12
N ALA A 18 -22.01 9.01 23.99
CA ALA A 18 -21.97 7.96 25.02
C ALA A 18 -22.11 6.53 24.44
N GLN A 19 -22.72 6.38 23.26
CA GLN A 19 -22.78 5.11 22.54
C GLN A 19 -21.48 4.84 21.76
N ASP A 20 -20.87 5.87 21.17
CA ASP A 20 -19.57 5.76 20.48
C ASP A 20 -18.44 5.32 21.40
N GLY A 21 -18.46 5.72 22.68
CA GLY A 21 -17.48 5.26 23.66
C GLY A 21 -17.48 3.74 23.94
N LYS A 22 -18.49 2.99 23.47
CA LYS A 22 -18.62 1.53 23.67
C LYS A 22 -18.43 0.70 22.39
N VAL A 23 -18.42 1.32 21.22
CA VAL A 23 -18.16 0.62 19.94
C VAL A 23 -16.69 0.86 19.62
N GLY A 24 -15.87 -0.14 19.93
CA GLY A 24 -14.42 -0.01 20.03
C GLY A 24 -13.78 0.71 18.84
N MET A 25 -12.94 1.70 19.17
CA MET A 25 -11.84 2.27 18.37
C MET A 25 -11.93 1.95 16.87
N VAL A 26 -12.92 2.51 16.18
CA VAL A 26 -12.86 2.57 14.73
C VAL A 26 -11.98 3.78 14.43
N GLU A 27 -10.73 3.54 14.03
CA GLU A 27 -9.90 4.60 13.47
C GLU A 27 -10.65 5.18 12.25
N GLU A 28 -11.11 6.44 12.36
CA GLU A 28 -11.77 7.14 11.25
C GLU A 28 -10.82 7.37 10.05
N VAL A 29 -9.52 7.12 10.22
CA VAL A 29 -8.48 7.31 9.20
C VAL A 29 -8.04 5.96 8.64
N VAL A 30 -8.15 5.82 7.32
CA VAL A 30 -7.62 4.67 6.60
C VAL A 30 -6.10 4.84 6.46
N THR A 31 -5.34 3.98 7.15
CA THR A 31 -3.87 3.92 7.05
C THR A 31 -3.44 3.02 5.88
N PRO A 32 -2.21 3.16 5.38
CA PRO A 32 -1.64 2.23 4.39
C PRO A 32 -1.68 0.77 4.85
N ASP A 33 -1.52 0.52 6.15
CA ASP A 33 -1.59 -0.80 6.77
C ASP A 33 -2.98 -1.44 6.64
N HIS A 34 -4.06 -0.65 6.78
CA HIS A 34 -5.43 -1.13 6.57
C HIS A 34 -5.64 -1.64 5.14
N VAL A 35 -5.14 -0.87 4.16
CA VAL A 35 -5.23 -1.25 2.74
C VAL A 35 -4.39 -2.50 2.46
N ALA A 36 -3.15 -2.53 2.97
CA ALA A 36 -2.25 -3.67 2.80
C ALA A 36 -2.83 -4.96 3.38
N HIS A 37 -3.53 -4.90 4.52
CA HIS A 37 -4.15 -6.07 5.14
C HIS A 37 -5.26 -6.69 4.27
N ILE A 38 -6.10 -5.87 3.64
CA ILE A 38 -7.15 -6.33 2.73
C ILE A 38 -6.54 -6.95 1.47
N VAL A 39 -5.58 -6.26 0.85
CA VAL A 39 -4.93 -6.76 -0.37
C VAL A 39 -4.12 -8.02 -0.09
N SER A 40 -3.49 -8.13 1.08
CA SER A 40 -2.78 -9.33 1.52
C SER A 40 -3.72 -10.53 1.61
N ARG A 41 -4.92 -10.35 2.20
CA ARG A 41 -5.93 -11.42 2.27
C ARG A 41 -6.38 -11.89 0.88
N TRP A 42 -6.48 -10.97 -0.09
CA TRP A 42 -6.90 -11.33 -1.45
C TRP A 42 -5.80 -11.96 -2.30
N THR A 43 -4.55 -11.50 -2.14
CA THR A 43 -3.42 -11.90 -2.99
C THR A 43 -2.54 -12.98 -2.37
N GLY A 44 -2.64 -13.20 -1.07
CA GLY A 44 -1.73 -14.05 -0.29
C GLY A 44 -0.33 -13.46 -0.10
N ILE A 45 -0.09 -12.22 -0.54
CA ILE A 45 1.21 -11.56 -0.40
C ILE A 45 1.32 -10.96 1.01
N PRO A 46 2.34 -11.29 1.82
CA PRO A 46 2.51 -10.74 3.15
C PRO A 46 2.60 -9.21 3.18
N VAL A 47 1.97 -8.59 4.17
CA VAL A 47 1.98 -7.13 4.37
C VAL A 47 3.41 -6.58 4.41
N ASP A 48 4.34 -7.25 5.09
CA ASP A 48 5.75 -6.85 5.15
C ASP A 48 6.39 -6.74 3.75
N LYS A 49 6.04 -7.68 2.85
CA LYS A 49 6.53 -7.65 1.46
C LYS A 49 5.86 -6.54 0.65
N MET A 50 4.63 -6.18 0.99
CA MET A 50 3.92 -5.08 0.32
C MET A 50 4.47 -3.72 0.75
N LEU A 51 4.69 -3.53 2.05
CA LEU A 51 5.19 -2.29 2.65
C LEU A 51 6.68 -2.03 2.35
N GLN A 52 7.44 -3.06 1.97
CA GLN A 52 8.83 -2.86 1.53
C GLN A 52 8.90 -1.85 0.37
N GLY A 53 9.73 -0.83 0.55
CA GLY A 53 9.92 0.25 -0.42
C GLY A 53 10.33 -0.26 -1.81
N GLU A 54 9.74 0.34 -2.84
CA GLU A 54 10.01 -0.02 -4.24
C GLU A 54 11.50 0.14 -4.59
N ARG A 55 12.14 1.20 -4.09
CA ARG A 55 13.58 1.43 -4.28
C ARG A 55 14.43 0.27 -3.76
N ASP A 56 14.13 -0.24 -2.57
CA ASP A 56 14.90 -1.34 -1.98
C ASP A 56 14.67 -2.65 -2.74
N LYS A 57 13.44 -2.89 -3.22
CA LYS A 57 13.13 -4.02 -4.11
C LYS A 57 13.94 -3.95 -5.40
N LEU A 58 14.07 -2.77 -6.00
CA LEU A 58 14.85 -2.55 -7.23
C LEU A 58 16.35 -2.73 -7.01
N LEU A 59 16.87 -2.32 -5.86
CA LEU A 59 18.29 -2.49 -5.50
C LEU A 59 18.67 -3.96 -5.32
N ARG A 60 17.77 -4.77 -4.74
CA ARG A 60 18.00 -6.21 -4.50
C ARG A 60 17.55 -7.12 -5.64
N MET A 61 17.00 -6.56 -6.71
CA MET A 61 16.36 -7.32 -7.79
C MET A 61 17.29 -8.34 -8.44
N GLU A 62 18.53 -7.94 -8.76
CA GLU A 62 19.51 -8.80 -9.42
C GLU A 62 19.87 -10.01 -8.54
N ASP A 63 20.10 -9.76 -7.25
CA ASP A 63 20.42 -10.79 -6.27
C ASP A 63 19.27 -11.79 -6.10
N GLU A 64 18.03 -11.30 -6.00
CA GLU A 64 16.86 -12.17 -5.84
C GLU A 64 16.59 -13.03 -7.07
N ILE A 65 16.80 -12.50 -8.29
CA ILE A 65 16.67 -13.27 -9.52
C ILE A 65 17.82 -14.28 -9.64
N GLY A 66 19.05 -13.87 -9.31
CA GLY A 66 20.25 -14.72 -9.36
C GLY A 66 20.17 -15.95 -8.45
N LYS A 67 19.44 -15.87 -7.33
CA LYS A 67 19.17 -17.05 -6.48
C LYS A 67 18.42 -18.17 -7.19
N ARG A 68 17.64 -17.85 -8.24
CA ARG A 68 16.82 -18.81 -8.99
C ARG A 68 17.36 -19.09 -10.39
N VAL A 69 18.14 -18.18 -10.95
CA VAL A 69 18.66 -18.26 -12.32
C VAL A 69 20.17 -18.49 -12.29
N VAL A 70 20.60 -19.68 -12.68
CA VAL A 70 22.01 -20.08 -12.66
C VAL A 70 22.66 -19.86 -14.03
N GLY A 71 23.82 -19.21 -14.06
CA GLY A 71 24.66 -19.08 -15.26
C GLY A 71 24.25 -17.97 -16.24
N GLN A 72 23.29 -17.10 -15.90
CA GLN A 72 22.77 -16.05 -16.79
C GLN A 72 22.94 -14.64 -16.22
N GLY A 73 24.11 -14.34 -15.62
CA GLY A 73 24.35 -13.07 -14.94
C GLY A 73 24.11 -11.83 -15.82
N GLU A 74 24.59 -11.87 -17.07
CA GLU A 74 24.41 -10.77 -18.02
C GLU A 74 22.94 -10.51 -18.37
N ALA A 75 22.14 -11.57 -18.58
CA ALA A 75 20.72 -11.44 -18.85
C ALA A 75 19.96 -10.88 -17.65
N VAL A 76 20.29 -11.33 -16.43
CA VAL A 76 19.68 -10.83 -15.18
C VAL A 76 19.99 -9.34 -14.98
N GLN A 77 21.23 -8.92 -15.26
CA GLN A 77 21.64 -7.53 -15.19
C GLN A 77 20.91 -6.67 -16.24
N ALA A 78 20.80 -7.15 -17.48
CA ALA A 78 20.11 -6.45 -18.56
C ALA A 78 18.62 -6.21 -18.22
N VAL A 79 17.92 -7.25 -17.76
CA VAL A 79 16.51 -7.15 -17.35
C VAL A 79 16.34 -6.20 -16.18
N SER A 80 17.17 -6.33 -15.14
CA SER A 80 17.08 -5.48 -13.95
C SER A 80 17.35 -4.00 -14.27
N LYS A 81 18.31 -3.73 -15.16
CA LYS A 81 18.57 -2.38 -15.69
C LYS A 81 17.36 -1.83 -16.45
N ALA A 82 16.74 -2.64 -17.28
CA ALA A 82 15.56 -2.25 -18.05
C ALA A 82 14.38 -1.89 -17.14
N VAL A 83 14.11 -2.72 -16.12
CA VAL A 83 13.05 -2.46 -15.13
C VAL A 83 13.33 -1.20 -14.30
N ARG A 84 14.58 -0.97 -13.86
CA ARG A 84 14.94 0.26 -13.13
C ARG A 84 14.73 1.51 -13.98
N ARG A 85 15.06 1.48 -15.28
CA ARG A 85 14.81 2.61 -16.20
C ARG A 85 13.32 2.90 -16.34
N ALA A 86 12.49 1.87 -16.50
CA ALA A 86 11.05 2.01 -16.60
C ALA A 86 10.44 2.64 -15.34
N ARG A 87 10.87 2.19 -14.15
CA ARG A 87 10.43 2.77 -12.87
C ARG A 87 10.90 4.20 -12.64
N ALA A 88 12.07 4.56 -13.18
CA ALA A 88 12.59 5.93 -13.14
C ALA A 88 11.96 6.86 -14.19
N GLY A 89 11.05 6.36 -15.05
CA GLY A 89 10.47 7.15 -16.14
C GLY A 89 11.46 7.50 -17.26
N LEU A 90 12.62 6.83 -17.30
CA LEU A 90 13.68 7.05 -18.31
C LEU A 90 13.48 6.18 -19.57
N GLN A 91 12.25 5.73 -19.81
CA GLN A 91 11.89 4.87 -20.93
C GLN A 91 11.29 5.71 -22.06
N ASP A 92 11.61 5.34 -23.30
CA ASP A 92 10.92 5.85 -24.47
C ASP A 92 9.44 5.40 -24.45
N PRO A 93 8.46 6.33 -24.44
CA PRO A 93 7.03 6.00 -24.42
C PRO A 93 6.58 5.05 -25.54
N ASN A 94 7.32 5.00 -26.64
CA ASN A 94 6.97 4.20 -27.82
C ASN A 94 7.66 2.82 -27.86
N ARG A 95 8.41 2.42 -26.82
CA ARG A 95 9.10 1.13 -26.77
C ARG A 95 8.69 0.28 -25.58
N PRO A 96 8.69 -1.06 -25.70
CA PRO A 96 8.45 -1.95 -24.57
C PRO A 96 9.60 -1.89 -23.55
N ILE A 97 9.28 -2.20 -22.29
CA ILE A 97 10.21 -2.10 -21.14
C ILE A 97 11.48 -2.94 -21.34
N GLY A 98 11.41 -4.06 -22.06
CA GLY A 98 12.45 -5.09 -22.09
C GLY A 98 13.26 -5.21 -23.38
N SER A 99 13.38 -4.16 -24.21
CA SER A 99 14.24 -4.20 -25.40
C SER A 99 15.73 -4.09 -25.06
#